data_AF-Q24HT1-F1
#
_entry.id   AF-Q24HT1-F1
#
_cell.length_a   1.000
_cell.length_b   1.000
_cell.length_c   1.000
_cell.angle_alpha   90.00
_cell.angle_beta   90.00
_cell.angle_gamma   90.00
#
_symmetry.space_group_name_H-M   'P 1'
#
loop_
_entity.id
_entity.type
_entity.pdbx_description
1 polymer ?
#
loop_
_entity_poly.entity_id
_entity_poly.type
_entity_poly.pdbx_seq_one_letter_code
_entity_poly.pdbx_strand_id
1 'polypeptide(L)'
;MRKILILAALVCLTFAQNVQECPTDGRLMKCVVQQQPVCGIRSLTNGKQIKETFDNYCIACSIGKVEYTVEGKCESYPAEAKFCSPAQSQALACTREYDPHCGYFNKTVQCLVPPCAIEQSNRCTTCSTENVLYTVRGNCRN
;
A
#
# COMPACT_ATOMS: atom_id res chain seq x y z
N MET A 1 -43.90 -15.04 20.20
CA MET A 1 -42.54 -14.48 20.32
C MET A 1 -41.62 -15.22 19.37
N ARG A 2 -41.55 -14.81 18.10
CA ARG A 2 -40.76 -15.46 17.04
C ARG A 2 -40.56 -14.48 15.88
N LYS A 3 -39.89 -13.34 16.13
CA LYS A 3 -39.60 -12.30 15.12
C LYS A 3 -38.31 -11.52 15.45
N ILE A 4 -37.30 -12.18 16.01
CA ILE A 4 -35.97 -11.60 16.18
C ILE A 4 -35.02 -12.69 15.69
N LEU A 5 -34.52 -12.59 14.46
CA LEU A 5 -33.36 -13.34 13.94
C LEU A 5 -33.23 -13.18 12.41
N ILE A 6 -33.28 -11.97 11.84
CA ILE A 6 -32.76 -11.78 10.47
C ILE A 6 -32.12 -10.38 10.34
N LEU A 7 -30.88 -10.37 9.85
CA LEU A 7 -30.09 -9.25 9.32
C LEU A 7 -29.30 -8.36 10.30
N ALA A 8 -28.38 -8.99 11.04
CA ALA A 8 -27.08 -8.38 11.32
C ALA A 8 -26.04 -9.03 10.37
N ALA A 9 -25.99 -8.60 9.12
CA ALA A 9 -25.00 -9.06 8.14
C ALA A 9 -24.80 -8.01 7.04
N LEU A 10 -24.44 -6.80 7.44
CA LEU A 10 -23.94 -5.76 6.53
C LEU A 10 -22.83 -4.99 7.24
N VAL A 11 -21.84 -5.73 7.73
CA VAL A 11 -20.53 -5.17 8.02
C VAL A 11 -19.61 -5.65 6.91
N CYS A 12 -19.67 -4.96 5.77
CA CYS A 12 -18.55 -4.96 4.84
C CYS A 12 -17.38 -4.26 5.55
N LEU A 13 -16.62 -5.01 6.34
CA LEU A 13 -15.27 -4.61 6.72
C LEU A 13 -14.46 -4.65 5.42
N THR A 14 -14.46 -3.54 4.67
CA THR A 14 -13.44 -3.33 3.66
C THR A 14 -12.13 -3.26 4.43
N PHE A 15 -11.35 -4.34 4.38
CA PHE A 15 -9.99 -4.36 4.86
C PHE A 15 -9.23 -3.32 4.04
N ALA A 16 -9.12 -2.11 4.60
CA ALA A 16 -8.39 -1.03 3.99
C ALA A 16 -6.93 -1.45 3.94
N GLN A 17 -6.45 -1.79 2.76
CA GLN A 17 -5.02 -1.70 2.48
C GLN A 17 -4.57 -0.30 2.95
N ASN A 18 -3.52 -0.20 3.76
CA ASN A 18 -3.00 1.08 4.27
C ASN A 18 -2.34 1.95 3.18
N VAL A 19 -2.77 1.76 1.92
CA VAL A 19 -2.40 2.50 0.72
C VAL A 19 -3.63 3.33 0.34
N GLN A 20 -3.49 4.65 0.33
CA GLN A 20 -4.59 5.56 0.03
C GLN A 20 -4.31 6.34 -1.26
N GLU A 21 -5.15 6.16 -2.29
CA GLU A 21 -5.05 6.88 -3.56
C GLU A 21 -5.38 8.36 -3.42
N CYS A 22 -4.59 9.22 -4.05
CA CYS A 22 -4.91 10.63 -4.15
C CYS A 22 -6.01 10.88 -5.22
N PRO A 23 -6.90 11.87 -5.03
CA PRO A 23 -7.88 12.24 -6.04
C PRO A 23 -7.21 12.69 -7.35
N THR A 24 -7.69 12.20 -8.48
CA THR A 24 -7.18 12.54 -9.82
C THR A 24 -7.96 13.66 -10.50
N ASP A 25 -9.06 14.11 -9.90
CA ASP A 25 -9.97 15.15 -10.41
C ASP A 25 -9.42 16.58 -10.23
N GLY A 26 -8.22 16.73 -9.66
CA GLY A 26 -7.56 18.02 -9.49
C GLY A 26 -8.26 18.94 -8.48
N ARG A 27 -9.18 18.42 -7.67
CA ARG A 27 -9.89 19.25 -6.69
C ARG A 27 -8.93 19.76 -5.62
N LEU A 28 -9.06 21.04 -5.30
CA LEU A 28 -8.35 21.67 -4.19
C LEU A 28 -8.86 21.09 -2.86
N MET A 29 -7.96 20.48 -2.09
CA MET A 29 -8.28 19.97 -0.77
C MET A 29 -8.03 21.06 0.29
N LYS A 30 -9.02 21.31 1.15
CA LYS A 30 -8.83 22.13 2.35
C LYS A 30 -8.31 21.25 3.47
N CYS A 31 -7.03 21.38 3.79
CA CYS A 31 -6.38 20.53 4.77
C CYS A 31 -6.41 21.13 6.17
N VAL A 32 -6.75 20.31 7.16
CA VAL A 32 -6.55 20.62 8.57
C VAL A 32 -5.12 20.21 8.94
N VAL A 33 -4.48 21.02 9.78
CA VAL A 33 -3.17 20.68 10.34
C VAL A 33 -3.36 19.58 11.38
N GLN A 34 -3.05 18.35 10.98
CA GLN A 34 -3.05 17.17 11.83
C GLN A 34 -1.77 16.39 11.58
N GLN A 35 -1.08 15.97 12.64
CA GLN A 35 0.14 15.19 12.53
C GLN A 35 -0.20 13.70 12.45
N GLN A 36 -0.27 13.21 11.22
CA GLN A 36 -0.46 11.80 10.88
C GLN A 36 0.43 11.49 9.67
N PRO A 37 1.76 11.38 9.88
CA PRO A 37 2.71 11.41 8.78
C PRO A 37 2.46 10.28 7.81
N VAL A 38 2.63 10.56 6.52
CA VAL A 38 2.49 9.61 5.44
C VAL A 38 3.69 9.69 4.51
N CYS A 39 3.99 8.58 3.83
CA CYS A 39 4.96 8.53 2.76
C CYS A 39 4.19 8.59 1.44
N GLY A 40 4.26 9.74 0.78
CA GLY A 40 3.66 9.95 -0.52
C GLY A 40 4.54 9.39 -1.63
N ILE A 41 3.93 8.65 -2.56
CA ILE A 41 4.62 7.91 -3.62
C ILE A 41 4.21 8.47 -4.98
N ARG A 42 5.20 8.75 -5.82
CA ARG A 42 5.02 9.04 -7.25
C ARG A 42 5.84 8.09 -8.10
N SER A 43 5.18 7.41 -9.03
CA SER A 43 5.83 6.50 -9.97
C SER A 43 6.48 7.28 -11.12
N LEU A 44 7.62 6.80 -11.60
CA LEU A 44 8.31 7.30 -12.80
C LEU A 44 8.16 6.29 -13.93
N THR A 45 8.30 6.74 -15.18
CA THR A 45 8.17 5.90 -16.39
C THR A 45 9.15 4.73 -16.46
N ASN A 46 10.25 4.78 -15.72
CA ASN A 46 11.25 3.73 -15.62
C ASN A 46 11.04 2.76 -14.44
N GLY A 47 9.85 2.76 -13.82
CA GLY A 47 9.53 1.93 -12.65
C GLY A 47 10.21 2.39 -11.34
N LYS A 48 10.94 3.51 -11.33
CA LYS A 48 11.40 4.12 -10.09
C LYS A 48 10.24 4.81 -9.38
N GLN A 49 10.40 4.99 -8.06
CA GLN A 49 9.44 5.69 -7.22
C GLN A 49 10.18 6.84 -6.54
N ILE A 50 9.56 8.02 -6.56
CA ILE A 50 9.92 9.13 -5.70
C ILE A 50 9.06 9.01 -4.46
N LYS A 51 9.70 9.15 -3.30
CA LYS A 51 9.10 9.02 -1.97
C LYS A 51 9.35 10.31 -1.22
N GLU A 52 8.33 10.88 -0.62
CA GLU A 52 8.44 12.10 0.18
C GLU A 52 7.52 12.01 1.41
N THR A 53 8.04 12.38 2.58
CA THR A 53 7.29 12.38 3.82
C THR A 53 6.45 13.65 3.90
N PHE A 54 5.15 13.50 4.19
CA PHE A 54 4.23 14.60 4.43
C PHE A 54 3.62 14.50 5.81
N ASP A 55 3.16 15.62 6.37
CA ASP A 55 2.52 15.68 7.69
C ASP A 55 1.23 14.86 7.77
N ASN A 56 0.49 14.77 6.65
CA ASN A 56 -0.68 13.92 6.50
C ASN A 56 -1.08 13.70 5.02
N TYR A 57 -2.00 12.77 4.81
CA TYR A 57 -2.59 12.42 3.52
C TYR A 57 -3.14 13.63 2.74
N CYS A 58 -3.89 14.52 3.41
CA CYS A 58 -4.50 15.66 2.76
C CYS A 58 -3.43 16.56 2.15
N ILE A 59 -2.39 16.90 2.93
CA ILE A 59 -1.29 17.74 2.46
C ILE A 59 -0.58 17.06 1.28
N ALA A 60 -0.26 15.77 1.40
CA ALA A 60 0.37 15.00 0.33
C ALA A 60 -0.41 15.10 -1.00
N CYS A 61 -1.72 14.86 -0.97
CA CYS A 61 -2.56 14.90 -2.17
C CYS A 61 -2.89 16.32 -2.65
N SER A 62 -2.99 17.30 -1.75
CA SER A 62 -3.33 18.69 -2.10
C SER A 62 -2.27 19.38 -2.96
N ILE A 63 -1.00 18.99 -2.78
CA ILE A 63 0.13 19.56 -3.51
C ILE A 63 0.28 18.90 -4.90
N GLY A 64 -0.47 17.82 -5.17
CA GLY A 64 -0.54 17.17 -6.49
C GLY A 64 0.77 16.48 -6.93
N LYS A 65 1.67 16.18 -5.99
CA LYS A 65 3.01 15.63 -6.29
C LYS A 65 3.11 14.11 -6.16
N VAL A 66 2.06 13.44 -5.68
CA VAL A 66 2.04 12.00 -5.38
C VAL A 66 0.75 11.35 -5.86
N GLU A 67 0.83 10.07 -6.20
CA GLU A 67 -0.27 9.25 -6.74
C GLU A 67 -1.06 8.57 -5.62
N TYR A 68 -0.35 8.13 -4.58
CA TYR A 68 -0.91 7.48 -3.41
C TYR A 68 0.01 7.66 -2.21
N THR A 69 -0.50 7.38 -1.01
CA THR A 69 0.26 7.47 0.23
C THR A 69 0.24 6.15 0.99
N VAL A 70 1.28 5.89 1.77
CA VAL A 70 1.31 4.84 2.79
C VAL A 70 1.49 5.44 4.18
N GLU A 71 0.96 4.78 5.20
CA GLU A 71 1.03 5.24 6.60
C GLU A 71 2.47 5.32 7.12
N GLY A 72 2.84 6.43 7.76
CA GLY A 72 4.16 6.61 8.37
C GLY A 72 5.16 7.33 7.47
N LYS A 73 6.31 7.69 8.04
CA LYS A 73 7.36 8.43 7.32
C LYS A 73 8.11 7.52 6.33
N CYS A 74 8.61 8.07 5.22
CA CYS A 74 9.33 7.28 4.22
C CYS A 74 10.60 6.63 4.78
N GLU A 75 11.26 7.27 5.76
CA GLU A 75 12.47 6.78 6.42
C GLU A 75 12.20 5.59 7.35
N SER A 76 10.94 5.28 7.65
CA SER A 76 10.57 4.08 8.41
C SER A 76 10.61 2.79 7.60
N TYR A 77 10.90 2.89 6.29
CA TYR A 77 10.98 1.77 5.36
C TYR A 77 12.40 1.63 4.79
N PRO A 78 12.78 0.42 4.34
CA PRO A 78 14.04 0.22 3.63
C PRO A 78 14.17 1.16 2.43
N ALA A 79 15.38 1.66 2.17
CA ALA A 79 15.62 2.62 1.08
C ALA A 79 15.23 2.02 -0.28
N GLU A 80 15.53 0.74 -0.46
CA GLU A 80 15.23 -0.08 -1.63
C GLU A 80 13.77 -0.52 -1.74
N ALA A 81 12.93 -0.27 -0.73
CA ALA A 81 11.52 -0.65 -0.75
C ALA A 81 10.80 -0.06 -1.97
N LYS A 82 9.98 -0.86 -2.63
CA LYS A 82 9.16 -0.42 -3.75
C LYS A 82 7.70 -0.71 -3.43
N PHE A 83 6.95 0.33 -3.07
CA PHE A 83 5.56 0.23 -2.64
C PHE A 83 4.66 -0.29 -3.75
N CYS A 84 3.73 -1.17 -3.40
CA CYS A 84 2.75 -1.67 -4.34
C CYS A 84 1.73 -0.57 -4.59
N SER A 85 1.56 -0.18 -5.85
CA SER A 85 0.49 0.76 -6.19
C SER A 85 -0.87 0.07 -6.08
N PRO A 86 -1.95 0.81 -5.84
CA PRO A 86 -3.30 0.25 -5.81
C PRO A 86 -3.66 -0.54 -7.09
N ALA A 87 -3.24 -0.03 -8.26
CA ALA A 87 -3.39 -0.75 -9.52
C ALA A 87 -2.62 -2.09 -9.57
N GLN A 88 -1.41 -2.16 -8.99
CA GLN A 88 -0.65 -3.41 -8.89
C GLN A 88 -1.32 -4.41 -7.95
N SER A 89 -1.89 -3.92 -6.84
CA SER A 89 -2.60 -4.76 -5.87
C SER A 89 -3.92 -5.33 -6.37
N GLN A 90 -4.47 -4.75 -7.43
CA GLN A 90 -5.69 -5.22 -8.10
C GLN A 90 -5.39 -6.00 -9.40
N ALA A 91 -4.12 -6.30 -9.70
CA ALA A 91 -3.75 -7.01 -10.91
C ALA A 91 -4.35 -8.42 -10.93
N LEU A 92 -5.19 -8.70 -11.93
CA LEU A 92 -5.84 -10.02 -12.12
C LEU A 92 -4.92 -11.04 -12.79
N ALA A 93 -3.89 -10.57 -13.50
CA ALA A 93 -2.95 -11.42 -14.22
C ALA A 93 -1.56 -10.80 -14.20
N CYS A 94 -0.55 -11.67 -14.05
CA CYS A 94 0.86 -11.32 -14.06
C CYS A 94 1.60 -12.15 -15.09
N THR A 95 2.69 -11.60 -15.63
CA THR A 95 3.60 -12.37 -16.49
C THR A 95 4.26 -13.49 -15.68
N ARG A 96 4.74 -14.53 -16.38
CA ARG A 96 5.49 -15.65 -15.79
C ARG A 96 6.99 -15.43 -15.80
N GLU A 97 7.43 -14.18 -15.99
CA GLU A 97 8.84 -13.83 -15.88
C GLU A 97 9.32 -14.06 -14.45
N TYR A 98 10.51 -14.64 -14.34
CA TYR A 98 11.14 -14.89 -13.05
C TYR A 98 12.10 -13.73 -12.74
N ASP A 99 11.66 -12.85 -11.82
CA ASP A 99 12.44 -11.75 -11.27
C ASP A 99 12.08 -11.64 -9.78
N PRO A 100 12.66 -12.50 -8.91
CA PRO A 100 12.14 -12.75 -7.57
C PRO A 100 12.07 -11.48 -6.73
N HIS A 101 11.03 -11.37 -5.91
CA HIS A 101 10.82 -10.27 -4.99
C HIS A 101 10.33 -10.79 -3.63
N CYS A 102 10.84 -10.18 -2.56
CA CYS A 102 10.34 -10.36 -1.22
C CYS A 102 9.27 -9.30 -0.93
N GLY A 103 8.04 -9.73 -0.70
CA GLY A 103 6.91 -8.88 -0.33
C GLY A 103 6.80 -8.75 1.17
N TYR A 104 6.66 -7.53 1.67
CA TYR A 104 6.48 -7.24 3.09
C TYR A 104 5.05 -6.80 3.33
N PHE A 105 4.38 -7.47 4.26
CA PHE A 105 3.00 -7.14 4.60
C PHE A 105 2.90 -5.80 5.33
N ASN A 106 1.73 -5.16 5.21
CA ASN A 106 1.40 -4.02 6.04
C ASN A 106 1.18 -4.46 7.52
N LYS A 107 1.02 -3.49 8.43
CA LYS A 107 0.91 -3.73 9.88
C LYS A 107 -0.37 -4.45 10.32
N THR A 108 -1.36 -4.65 9.45
CA THR A 108 -2.61 -5.36 9.80
C THR A 108 -2.42 -6.88 9.83
N VAL A 109 -1.39 -7.40 9.14
CA VAL A 109 -1.08 -8.82 9.13
C VAL A 109 -0.29 -9.20 10.37
N GLN A 110 -0.83 -10.12 11.16
CA GLN A 110 -0.15 -10.72 12.31
C GLN A 110 0.58 -11.98 11.84
N CYS A 111 1.91 -11.91 11.68
CA CYS A 111 2.72 -13.10 11.43
C CYS A 111 3.17 -13.76 12.72
N LEU A 112 3.30 -15.10 12.69
CA LEU A 112 3.83 -15.87 13.83
C LEU A 112 5.32 -15.59 14.08
N VAL A 113 6.09 -15.35 13.00
CA VAL A 113 7.53 -15.12 13.05
C VAL A 113 7.85 -13.89 12.17
N PRO A 114 8.42 -12.82 12.73
CA PRO A 114 8.92 -11.69 11.96
C PRO A 114 10.20 -12.03 11.17
N PRO A 115 10.49 -11.32 10.05
CA PRO A 115 9.64 -10.30 9.43
C PRO A 115 8.42 -10.92 8.73
N CYS A 116 7.29 -10.23 8.75
CA CYS A 116 6.10 -10.66 8.02
C CYS A 116 6.35 -10.47 6.51
N ALA A 117 6.87 -11.50 5.84
CA ALA A 117 7.26 -11.43 4.45
C ALA A 117 6.94 -12.71 3.66
N ILE A 118 6.84 -12.58 2.33
CA ILE A 118 6.64 -13.68 1.39
C ILE A 118 7.58 -13.59 0.20
N GLU A 119 8.02 -14.74 -0.28
CA GLU A 119 8.77 -14.84 -1.52
C GLU A 119 7.83 -15.13 -2.68
N GLN A 120 7.99 -14.41 -3.78
CA GLN A 120 7.18 -14.57 -4.99
C GLN A 120 8.05 -14.43 -6.24
N SER A 121 7.57 -15.01 -7.34
CA SER A 121 8.32 -15.13 -8.59
C SER A 121 8.62 -13.80 -9.28
N ASN A 122 7.77 -12.79 -9.10
CA ASN A 122 7.99 -11.45 -9.61
C ASN A 122 7.21 -10.39 -8.82
N ARG A 123 7.55 -9.12 -9.09
CA ARG A 123 6.91 -7.98 -8.43
C ARG A 123 5.39 -7.96 -8.60
N CYS A 124 4.87 -8.30 -9.77
CA CYS A 124 3.43 -8.27 -10.03
C CYS A 124 2.71 -9.27 -9.12
N THR A 125 3.16 -10.54 -9.11
CA THR A 125 2.56 -11.58 -8.25
C THR A 125 2.71 -11.25 -6.77
N THR A 126 3.84 -10.62 -6.40
CA THR A 126 4.06 -10.14 -5.03
C THR A 126 3.05 -9.06 -4.65
N CYS A 127 2.89 -8.02 -5.47
CA CYS A 127 2.02 -6.88 -5.16
C CYS A 127 0.53 -7.21 -5.27
N SER A 128 0.14 -8.17 -6.12
CA SER A 128 -1.23 -8.67 -6.20
C SER A 128 -1.59 -9.57 -5.01
N THR A 129 -0.62 -9.97 -4.18
CA THR A 129 -0.90 -10.72 -2.97
C THR A 129 -1.50 -9.79 -1.92
N GLU A 130 -2.59 -10.23 -1.31
CA GLU A 130 -3.33 -9.43 -0.35
C GLU A 130 -2.43 -8.94 0.80
N ASN A 131 -2.64 -7.69 1.20
CA ASN A 131 -1.95 -7.02 2.31
C ASN A 131 -0.43 -6.79 2.13
N VAL A 132 0.18 -7.16 1.00
CA VAL A 132 1.56 -6.76 0.69
C VAL A 132 1.63 -5.24 0.48
N LEU A 133 2.49 -4.57 1.25
CA LEU A 133 2.65 -3.11 1.21
C LEU A 133 3.75 -2.68 0.23
N TYR A 134 4.89 -3.34 0.30
CA TYR A 134 6.05 -3.04 -0.53
C TYR A 134 6.83 -4.31 -0.83
N THR A 135 7.71 -4.22 -1.81
CA THR A 135 8.63 -5.30 -2.14
C THR A 135 10.08 -4.83 -2.13
N VAL A 136 10.98 -5.78 -1.93
CA VAL A 136 12.42 -5.65 -2.14
C VAL A 136 12.82 -6.68 -3.18
N ARG A 137 13.70 -6.32 -4.11
CA ARG A 137 14.16 -7.23 -5.16
C ARG A 137 15.04 -8.33 -4.57
N GLY A 138 14.83 -9.56 -5.02
CA GLY A 138 15.50 -10.77 -4.53
C GLY A 138 14.64 -11.57 -3.56
N ASN A 139 15.22 -12.64 -3.01
CA ASN A 139 14.60 -13.50 -2.01
C ASN A 139 14.47 -12.80 -0.66
N CYS A 140 13.60 -13.31 0.22
CA CYS A 140 13.47 -12.80 1.56
C CYS A 140 14.71 -13.13 2.39
N ARG A 141 15.20 -12.14 3.12
CA ARG A 141 16.31 -12.33 4.07
C ARG A 141 15.70 -12.57 5.44
N ASN A 142 16.10 -13.69 6.06
CA ASN A 142 15.81 -13.99 7.47
C ASN A 142 16.79 -13.27 8.38
#